data_AF-A0A970IR13-F1
#
_entry.id   AF-A0A970IR13-F1
#
_cell.length_a   1.000
_cell.length_b   1.000
_cell.length_c   1.000
_cell.angle_alpha   90.00
_cell.angle_beta   90.00
_cell.angle_gamma   90.00
#
_symmetry.space_group_name_H-M   'P 1'
#
loop_
_entity.id
_entity.type
_entity.pdbx_description
1 polymer ?
#
loop_
_entity_poly.entity_id
_entity_poly.type
_entity_poly.pdbx_seq_one_letter_code
_entity_poly.pdbx_strand_id
1 'polypeptide(L)'
;FPDFTEALYNKATILYFQGLLDESYDLYEQILRTVPEHVSALIGKANVLSQMSELDEALIWYDEALKRFPRSAEACMGKSAVYRMMGLEEDGRKWQEKARMLEQENY
;
A
#
# COMPACT_ATOMS: atom_id res chain seq x y z
N PHE A 1 -9.03 -4.05 21.50
CA PHE A 1 -7.57 -4.03 21.59
C PHE A 1 -6.94 -3.21 20.45
N PRO A 2 -7.26 -1.91 20.29
CA PRO A 2 -6.72 -1.10 19.19
C PRO A 2 -5.21 -0.85 19.32
N ASP A 3 -4.69 -0.75 20.55
CA ASP A 3 -3.29 -0.41 20.82
C ASP A 3 -2.29 -1.44 20.28
N PHE A 4 -2.68 -2.71 20.17
CA PHE A 4 -1.79 -3.76 19.65
C PHE A 4 -1.64 -3.68 18.13
N THR A 5 -2.73 -3.44 17.40
CA THR A 5 -2.69 -3.32 15.92
C THR A 5 -1.87 -2.11 15.48
N GLU A 6 -2.07 -0.96 16.12
CA GLU A 6 -1.28 0.26 15.83
C GLU A 6 0.21 0.08 16.16
N ALA A 7 0.53 -0.60 17.27
CA ALA A 7 1.91 -0.90 17.62
C ALA A 7 2.57 -1.85 16.60
N LEU A 8 1.85 -2.88 16.14
CA LEU A 8 2.32 -3.76 15.07
C LEU A 8 2.52 -2.99 13.76
N TYR A 9 1.59 -2.10 13.43
CA TYR A 9 1.65 -1.30 12.21
C TYR A 9 2.89 -0.41 12.21
N ASN A 10 3.10 0.34 13.29
CA ASN A 10 4.27 1.19 13.45
C ASN A 10 5.57 0.38 13.37
N LYS A 11 5.61 -0.81 13.98
CA LYS A 11 6.77 -1.71 13.88
C LYS A 11 6.99 -2.19 12.43
N ALA A 12 5.94 -2.60 11.72
CA ALA A 12 6.01 -3.02 10.33
C ALA A 12 6.54 -1.90 9.42
N THR A 13 6.07 -0.67 9.64
CA THR A 13 6.53 0.52 8.93
C THR A 13 8.02 0.82 9.20
N ILE A 14 8.47 0.70 10.44
CA ILE A 14 9.90 0.88 10.78
C ILE A 14 10.76 -0.17 10.07
N LEU A 15 10.34 -1.44 10.08
CA LEU A 15 11.07 -2.53 9.40
C LEU A 15 11.14 -2.31 7.88
N TYR A 16 10.05 -1.85 7.27
CA TYR A 16 10.01 -1.46 5.85
C TYR A 16 11.08 -0.39 5.54
N PHE A 17 11.15 0.68 6.34
CA PHE A 17 12.16 1.73 6.14
C PHE A 17 13.60 1.27 6.43
N GLN A 18 13.78 0.19 7.19
CA GLN A 18 15.07 -0.45 7.43
C GLN A 18 15.47 -1.43 6.31
N GLY A 19 14.58 -1.70 5.34
CA GLY A 19 14.80 -2.70 4.30
C GLY A 19 14.63 -4.14 4.78
N LEU A 20 14.11 -4.35 5.99
CA LEU A 20 13.75 -5.66 6.54
C LEU A 20 12.37 -6.04 6.02
N LEU A 21 12.33 -6.34 4.72
CA LEU A 21 11.08 -6.47 3.96
C LEU A 21 10.28 -7.71 4.36
N ASP A 22 10.94 -8.86 4.58
CA ASP A 22 10.27 -10.09 4.98
C ASP A 22 9.58 -9.93 6.35
N GLU A 23 10.27 -9.36 7.33
CA GLU A 23 9.69 -9.12 8.65
C GLU A 23 8.60 -8.05 8.62
N SER A 24 8.73 -7.04 7.75
CA SER A 24 7.68 -6.05 7.53
C SER A 24 6.42 -6.69 6.93
N TYR A 25 6.59 -7.54 5.92
CA TYR A 25 5.51 -8.30 5.28
C TYR A 25 4.74 -9.15 6.29
N ASP A 26 5.47 -9.92 7.11
CA ASP A 26 4.87 -10.80 8.13
C ASP A 26 4.02 -10.03 9.14
N LEU A 27 4.45 -8.83 9.53
CA LEU A 27 3.68 -7.99 10.46
C LEU A 27 2.43 -7.40 9.82
N TYR A 28 2.51 -6.93 8.57
CA TYR A 28 1.31 -6.49 7.85
C TYR A 28 0.33 -7.64 7.63
N GLU A 29 0.81 -8.84 7.30
CA GLU A 29 -0.01 -10.05 7.22
C GLU A 29 -0.68 -10.38 8.56
N GLN A 30 0.05 -10.27 9.67
CA GLN A 30 -0.51 -10.49 11.00
C GLN A 30 -1.64 -9.50 11.31
N ILE A 31 -1.45 -8.22 10.97
CA ILE A 31 -2.50 -7.20 11.10
C ILE A 31 -3.72 -7.61 10.26
N LEU A 32 -3.53 -7.93 8.99
CA LEU A 32 -4.63 -8.25 8.07
C LEU A 32 -5.37 -9.55 8.41
N ARG A 33 -4.73 -10.51 9.08
CA ARG A 33 -5.42 -11.69 9.63
C ARG A 33 -6.40 -11.34 10.75
N THR A 34 -6.11 -10.29 11.51
CA THR A 34 -6.95 -9.87 12.65
C THR A 34 -7.92 -8.75 12.28
N VAL A 35 -7.50 -7.84 11.40
CA VAL A 35 -8.27 -6.72 10.88
C VAL A 35 -8.11 -6.69 9.35
N PRO A 36 -8.88 -7.52 8.62
CA PRO A 36 -8.75 -7.64 7.16
C PRO A 36 -9.03 -6.35 6.39
N GLU A 37 -9.74 -5.40 7.02
CA GLU A 37 -10.15 -4.13 6.39
C GLU A 37 -9.20 -2.97 6.74
N HIS A 38 -8.06 -3.25 7.37
CA HIS A 38 -7.10 -2.22 7.77
C HIS A 38 -6.38 -1.62 6.56
N VAL A 39 -6.94 -0.52 6.02
CA VAL A 39 -6.50 0.11 4.77
C VAL A 39 -5.00 0.41 4.76
N SER A 40 -4.46 1.02 5.82
CA SER A 40 -3.03 1.34 5.88
C SER A 40 -2.13 0.10 5.87
N ALA A 41 -2.62 -1.04 6.36
CA ALA A 41 -1.85 -2.29 6.37
C ALA A 41 -1.92 -2.98 4.99
N LEU A 42 -3.05 -2.87 4.27
CA LEU A 42 -3.14 -3.28 2.86
C LEU A 42 -2.16 -2.49 2.00
N ILE A 43 -2.10 -1.17 2.18
CA ILE A 43 -1.15 -0.28 1.50
C ILE A 43 0.29 -0.63 1.90
N GLY A 44 0.57 -0.78 3.19
CA GLY A 44 1.88 -1.15 3.71
C GLY A 44 2.38 -2.48 3.13
N LYS A 45 1.52 -3.50 3.07
CA LYS A 45 1.82 -4.79 2.42
C LYS A 45 2.13 -4.62 0.94
N ALA A 46 1.33 -3.84 0.22
CA ALA A 46 1.55 -3.55 -1.20
C ALA A 46 2.88 -2.81 -1.45
N ASN A 47 3.24 -1.85 -0.58
CA ASN A 47 4.52 -1.15 -0.63
C ASN A 47 5.70 -2.13 -0.47
N VAL A 48 5.62 -3.05 0.50
CA VAL A 48 6.66 -4.07 0.73
C VAL A 48 6.82 -4.96 -0.51
N LEU A 49 5.73 -5.50 -1.05
CA LEU A 49 5.75 -6.32 -2.26
C LEU A 49 6.33 -5.56 -3.46
N SER A 50 5.96 -4.28 -3.62
CA SER A 50 6.53 -3.43 -4.66
C SER A 50 8.05 -3.28 -4.52
N GLN A 51 8.59 -3.14 -3.30
CA GLN A 51 10.03 -3.07 -3.07
C GLN A 51 10.73 -4.42 -3.29
N MET A 52 10.05 -5.53 -3.01
CA MET A 52 10.52 -6.89 -3.34
C MET A 52 10.46 -7.19 -4.85
N SER A 53 9.95 -6.28 -5.68
CA SER A 53 9.68 -6.49 -7.12
C SER A 53 8.60 -7.54 -7.43
N GLU A 54 7.75 -7.86 -6.45
CA GLU A 54 6.55 -8.70 -6.62
C GLU A 54 5.38 -7.82 -7.11
N LEU A 55 5.54 -7.28 -8.32
CA LEU A 55 4.71 -6.18 -8.84
C LEU A 55 3.24 -6.58 -9.05
N ASP A 56 2.97 -7.76 -9.58
CA ASP A 56 1.61 -8.24 -9.81
C ASP A 56 0.83 -8.38 -8.49
N GLU A 57 1.48 -8.91 -7.45
CA GLU A 57 0.86 -9.05 -6.14
C GLU A 57 0.67 -7.68 -5.46
N ALA A 58 1.64 -6.77 -5.61
CA ALA A 58 1.50 -5.40 -5.12
C ALA A 58 0.24 -4.71 -5.70
N LEU A 59 -0.03 -4.86 -7.01
CA LEU A 59 -1.23 -4.30 -7.64
C LEU A 59 -2.52 -4.85 -7.03
N ILE A 60 -2.58 -6.15 -6.73
CA ILE A 60 -3.75 -6.78 -6.11
C ILE A 60 -4.04 -6.13 -4.76
N TRP A 61 -3.01 -5.92 -3.93
CA TRP A 61 -3.19 -5.35 -2.60
C TRP A 61 -3.50 -3.85 -2.63
N TYR A 62 -2.94 -3.08 -3.58
CA TYR A 62 -3.40 -1.71 -3.82
C TYR A 62 -4.86 -1.66 -4.28
N ASP A 63 -5.29 -2.60 -5.11
CA ASP A 63 -6.69 -2.69 -5.55
C ASP A 63 -7.63 -3.04 -4.40
N GLU A 64 -7.24 -3.96 -3.51
CA GLU A 64 -8.00 -4.21 -2.29
C GLU A 64 -8.08 -2.97 -1.39
N ALA A 65 -6.97 -2.25 -1.19
CA ALA A 65 -6.99 -1.00 -0.44
C ALA A 65 -7.93 0.04 -1.07
N LEU A 66 -7.92 0.18 -2.41
CA LEU A 66 -8.78 1.11 -3.14
C LEU A 66 -10.25 0.67 -3.18
N LYS A 67 -10.56 -0.64 -3.12
CA LYS A 67 -11.93 -1.12 -2.94
C LYS A 67 -12.49 -0.70 -1.58
N ARG A 68 -11.66 -0.74 -0.53
CA ARG A 68 -12.08 -0.34 0.83
C ARG A 68 -12.09 1.17 1.02
N PHE A 69 -11.10 1.86 0.47
CA PHE A 69 -11.00 3.31 0.52
C PHE A 69 -10.71 3.90 -0.88
N PRO A 70 -11.76 4.13 -1.68
CA PRO A 70 -11.62 4.58 -3.08
C PRO A 70 -10.94 5.94 -3.27
N ARG A 71 -10.90 6.76 -2.21
CA ARG A 71 -10.30 8.10 -2.18
C ARG A 71 -8.89 8.10 -1.55
N SER A 72 -8.21 6.93 -1.49
CA SER A 72 -6.81 6.85 -1.08
C SER A 72 -5.87 7.41 -2.15
N ALA A 73 -5.38 8.63 -1.95
CA ALA A 73 -4.33 9.19 -2.79
C ALA A 73 -3.03 8.36 -2.70
N GLU A 74 -2.68 7.88 -1.50
CA GLU A 74 -1.51 7.04 -1.25
C GLU A 74 -1.57 5.72 -2.04
N ALA A 75 -2.70 5.00 -2.00
CA ALA A 75 -2.82 3.76 -2.77
C ALA A 75 -2.81 4.01 -4.29
N CYS A 76 -3.38 5.13 -4.76
CA CYS A 76 -3.29 5.52 -6.17
C CYS A 76 -1.84 5.81 -6.59
N MET A 77 -1.06 6.49 -5.73
CA MET A 77 0.36 6.76 -5.96
C MET A 77 1.19 5.48 -5.98
N GLY A 78 0.98 4.58 -5.00
CA GLY A 78 1.63 3.28 -4.96
C GLY A 78 1.35 2.44 -6.21
N LYS A 79 0.08 2.38 -6.63
CA LYS A 79 -0.31 1.67 -7.86
C LYS A 79 0.31 2.29 -9.12
N SER A 80 0.37 3.62 -9.20
CA SER A 80 1.05 4.34 -10.29
C SER A 80 2.54 3.99 -10.37
N ALA A 81 3.22 3.98 -9.22
CA ALA A 81 4.63 3.60 -9.14
C ALA A 81 4.88 2.18 -9.65
N VAL A 82 4.03 1.22 -9.26
CA VAL A 82 4.14 -0.17 -9.74
C VAL A 82 3.96 -0.26 -11.26
N TYR A 83 2.93 0.38 -11.84
CA TYR A 83 2.77 0.38 -13.30
C TYR A 83 3.98 0.96 -14.04
N ARG A 84 4.61 2.00 -13.49
CA ARG A 84 5.84 2.57 -14.05
C ARG A 84 7.02 1.60 -13.95
N MET A 85 7.15 0.86 -12.85
CA MET A 85 8.16 -0.21 -12.72
C MET A 85 7.95 -1.34 -13.73
N MET A 86 6.69 -1.63 -14.09
CA MET A 86 6.34 -2.60 -15.15
C MET A 86 6.52 -2.05 -16.57
N GLY A 87 6.84 -0.77 -16.75
CA GLY A 87 6.94 -0.10 -18.06
C GLY A 87 5.58 0.30 -18.68
N LEU A 88 4.50 0.22 -17.91
CA LEU A 88 3.13 0.56 -18.34
C LEU A 88 2.81 2.03 -18.03
N GLU A 89 3.50 2.93 -18.75
CA GLU A 89 3.49 4.37 -18.48
C GLU A 89 2.09 5.02 -18.56
N GLU A 90 1.26 4.59 -19.51
CA GLU A 90 -0.10 5.12 -19.69
C GLU A 90 -0.99 4.80 -18.48
N ASP A 91 -0.91 3.59 -17.93
CA ASP A 91 -1.69 3.21 -16.75
C ASP A 91 -1.14 3.88 -15.49
N GLY A 92 0.18 3.98 -15.36
CA GLY A 92 0.82 4.75 -14.29
C GLY A 92 0.37 6.22 -14.27
N ARG A 93 0.30 6.87 -15.43
CA ARG A 93 -0.15 8.27 -15.55
C ARG A 93 -1.60 8.46 -15.13
N LYS A 94 -2.50 7.55 -15.52
CA LYS A 94 -3.93 7.59 -15.12
C LYS A 94 -4.07 7.56 -13.59
N TRP A 95 -3.34 6.66 -12.93
CA TRP A 95 -3.40 6.53 -11.47
C TRP A 95 -2.75 7.72 -10.74
N GLN A 96 -1.69 8.28 -11.30
CA GLN A 96 -1.06 9.50 -10.78
C GLN A 96 -1.99 10.70 -10.87
N GLU A 97 -2.68 10.86 -12.00
CA GLU A 97 -3.65 11.94 -12.19
C GLU A 97 -4.82 11.80 -11.20
N LYS A 98 -5.31 10.57 -11.00
CA LYS A 98 -6.35 10.29 -10.00
C LYS A 98 -5.88 10.65 -8.59
N ALA A 99 -4.65 10.30 -8.20
CA ALA A 99 -4.09 10.68 -6.90
C ALA A 99 -4.08 12.21 -6.71
N ARG A 100 -3.59 12.93 -7.73
CA ARG A 100 -3.50 14.39 -7.72
C ARG A 100 -4.87 15.07 -7.60
N MET A 101 -5.91 14.52 -8.22
CA MET A 101 -7.29 15.02 -8.08
C MET A 101 -7.78 14.84 -6.64
N LEU A 102 -7.56 13.68 -6.04
CA LEU A 102 -7.96 13.37 -4.66
C LEU A 102 -7.25 14.27 -3.63
N GLU A 103 -5.98 14.62 -3.86
CA GLU A 103 -5.24 15.56 -3.01
C GLU A 103 -5.81 16.98 -3.06
N GLN A 104 -6.19 17.46 -4.25
CA GLN A 104 -6.79 18.79 -4.44
C GLN A 104 -8.18 18.92 -3.83
N GLU A 105 -8.94 17.82 -3.73
CA GLU A 105 -10.26 17.80 -3.11
C GLU A 105 -10.22 17.75 -1.57
N ASN A 106 -9.05 17.53 -0.97
CA ASN A 106 -8.85 17.47 0.48
C ASN A 106 -8.41 18.82 1.09
N TYR A 107 -8.39 19.90 0.30
CA TYR A 107 -8.17 21.30 0.73
C TYR A 107 -9.46 22.10 0.62
#